data_AF-A0AAW0EFA3-F1
#
_entry.id   AF-A0AAW0EFA3-F1
#
_cell.length_a   1.000
_cell.length_b   1.000
_cell.length_c   1.000
_cell.angle_alpha   90.00
_cell.angle_beta   90.00
_cell.angle_gamma   90.00
#
_symmetry.space_group_name_H-M   'P 1'
#
loop_
_entity.id
_entity.type
_entity.pdbx_description
1 polymer ?
#
loop_
_entity_poly.entity_id
_entity_poly.type
_entity_poly.pdbx_seq_one_letter_code
_entity_poly.pdbx_strand_id
1 'polypeptide(L)'
;MDAVLDIRSKLSHFRILILGRANAGKTTILKKVCNSIDDPEIFDPEGEKIDPSIVQESAERGLHNIRNQLIFKSNPQFIFHDSRGFESGSEEEIHRVKSFITERAEETTLAEQLHAIWYCLPTETSRPLLAADEEFFENDIARKGNLFVA
;
A
#
# COMPACT_ATOMS: atom_id res chain seq x y z
N MET A 1 -6.00 -17.03 24.63
CA MET A 1 -4.71 -17.24 23.90
C MET A 1 -4.96 -17.89 22.54
N ASP A 2 -6.02 -18.69 22.39
CA ASP A 2 -6.34 -19.43 21.16
C ASP A 2 -6.89 -18.60 20.00
N ALA A 3 -7.66 -17.53 20.27
CA ALA A 3 -8.25 -16.69 19.21
C ALA A 3 -7.21 -15.93 18.36
N VAL A 4 -6.08 -15.50 18.96
CA VAL A 4 -5.02 -14.78 18.25
C VAL A 4 -4.22 -15.71 17.33
N LEU A 5 -4.02 -16.96 17.76
CA LEU A 5 -3.37 -18.00 16.94
C LEU A 5 -4.27 -18.41 15.76
N ASP A 6 -5.58 -18.52 15.99
CA ASP A 6 -6.58 -18.83 14.95
C ASP A 6 -6.62 -17.74 13.86
N ILE A 7 -6.60 -16.45 14.24
CA ILE A 7 -6.54 -15.35 13.26
C ILE A 7 -5.24 -15.40 12.45
N ARG A 8 -4.09 -15.59 13.10
CA ARG A 8 -2.80 -15.70 12.38
C ARG A 8 -2.74 -16.89 11.43
N SER A 9 -3.43 -17.99 11.72
CA SER A 9 -3.52 -19.13 10.80
C SER A 9 -4.45 -18.88 9.61
N LYS A 10 -5.44 -17.98 9.75
CA LYS A 10 -6.34 -17.55 8.67
C LYS A 10 -5.72 -16.46 7.79
N LEU A 11 -4.75 -15.72 8.31
CA LEU A 11 -3.99 -14.68 7.61
C LEU A 11 -2.71 -15.28 7.03
N SER A 12 -2.78 -15.80 5.80
CA SER A 12 -1.58 -16.29 5.11
C SER A 12 -0.54 -15.18 4.92
N HIS A 13 -1.01 -13.95 4.65
CA HIS A 13 -0.20 -12.75 4.53
C HIS A 13 -0.92 -11.54 5.11
N PHE A 14 -0.16 -10.61 5.68
CA PHE A 14 -0.67 -9.33 6.13
C PHE A 14 -0.46 -8.26 5.04
N ARG A 15 -1.53 -7.92 4.32
CA ARG A 15 -1.57 -6.92 3.25
C ARG A 15 -1.68 -5.49 3.78
N ILE A 16 -0.74 -4.64 3.39
CA ILE A 16 -0.66 -3.22 3.78
C ILE A 16 -0.63 -2.36 2.51
N LEU A 17 -1.51 -1.36 2.45
CA LEU A 17 -1.43 -0.32 1.44
C LEU A 17 -0.64 0.87 1.99
N ILE A 18 0.45 1.26 1.33
CA ILE A 18 1.19 2.47 1.65
C ILE A 18 0.80 3.61 0.72
N LEU A 19 0.30 4.68 1.34
CA LEU A 19 -0.17 5.91 0.72
C LEU A 19 0.72 7.08 1.10
N GLY A 20 0.53 8.20 0.42
CA GLY A 20 1.26 9.43 0.66
C GLY A 20 1.89 9.97 -0.61
N ARG A 21 2.28 11.24 -0.58
CA ARG A 21 2.80 11.99 -1.73
C ARG A 21 4.07 11.35 -2.30
N ALA A 22 4.43 11.71 -3.54
CA ALA A 22 5.73 11.32 -4.07
C ALA A 22 6.84 11.85 -3.15
N ASN A 23 7.90 11.05 -3.00
CA ASN A 23 9.03 11.36 -2.12
C ASN A 23 8.68 11.54 -0.63
N ALA A 24 7.47 11.15 -0.17
CA ALA A 24 7.11 11.15 1.25
C ALA A 24 7.81 10.06 2.08
N GLY A 25 8.77 9.33 1.50
CA GLY A 25 9.56 8.31 2.21
C GLY A 25 8.92 6.90 2.25
N LYS A 26 7.89 6.62 1.45
CA LYS A 26 7.19 5.32 1.40
C LYS A 26 8.15 4.12 1.26
N THR A 27 8.97 4.09 0.21
CA THR A 27 9.95 3.01 0.01
C THR A 27 10.96 2.93 1.15
N THR A 28 11.31 4.06 1.76
CA THR A 28 12.26 4.12 2.88
C THR A 28 11.67 3.47 4.14
N ILE A 29 10.40 3.74 4.48
CA ILE A 29 9.76 3.09 5.62
C ILE A 29 9.57 1.60 5.38
N LEU A 30 9.22 1.16 4.17
CA LEU A 30 9.11 -0.25 3.82
C LEU A 30 10.43 -1.01 4.06
N LYS A 31 11.55 -0.48 3.54
CA LYS A 31 12.88 -1.07 3.74
C LYS A 31 13.24 -1.17 5.23
N LYS A 32 12.99 -0.10 6.01
CA LYS A 32 13.26 -0.07 7.45
C LYS A 32 12.42 -1.07 8.23
N VAL A 33 11.10 -1.12 8.01
CA VAL A 33 10.21 -2.05 8.72
C VAL A 33 10.56 -3.50 8.38
N CYS A 34 10.91 -3.75 7.12
CA CYS A 34 11.32 -5.08 6.69
C CYS A 34 12.77 -5.42 7.09
N ASN A 35 13.48 -4.56 7.83
CA ASN A 35 14.90 -4.72 8.16
C ASN A 35 15.75 -5.16 6.96
N SER A 36 15.46 -4.58 5.79
CA SER A 36 16.05 -4.94 4.49
C SER A 36 16.79 -3.75 3.90
N ILE A 37 17.96 -4.01 3.32
CA ILE A 37 18.62 -3.08 2.41
C ILE A 37 18.29 -3.38 0.94
N ASP A 38 17.81 -4.60 0.67
CA ASP A 38 17.40 -5.06 -0.65
C ASP A 38 16.03 -4.49 -1.03
N ASP A 39 15.82 -4.32 -2.33
CA ASP A 39 14.52 -3.99 -2.91
C ASP A 39 13.54 -5.18 -2.82
N PRO A 40 12.23 -4.93 -2.71
CA PRO A 40 11.24 -5.99 -2.71
C PRO A 40 11.19 -6.70 -4.07
N GLU A 41 10.81 -7.98 -4.03
CA GLU A 41 10.34 -8.66 -5.23
C GLU A 41 8.94 -8.16 -5.56
N ILE A 42 8.68 -7.91 -6.85
CA ILE A 42 7.42 -7.38 -7.35
C ILE A 42 6.71 -8.51 -8.08
N PHE A 43 5.46 -8.76 -7.71
CA PHE A 43 4.57 -9.68 -8.41
C PHE A 43 3.37 -8.93 -8.95
N ASP A 44 2.88 -9.32 -10.12
CA ASP A 44 1.62 -8.81 -10.65
C ASP A 44 0.41 -9.39 -9.86
N PRO A 45 -0.82 -8.92 -10.15
CA PRO A 45 -2.02 -9.47 -9.52
C PRO A 45 -2.23 -10.97 -9.76
N GLU A 46 -1.70 -11.50 -10.87
CA GLU A 46 -1.76 -12.91 -11.24
C GLU A 46 -0.73 -13.77 -10.50
N GLY A 47 0.25 -13.15 -9.83
CA GLY A 47 1.29 -13.81 -9.04
C GLY A 47 2.57 -14.08 -9.81
N GLU A 48 2.71 -13.55 -11.02
CA GLU A 48 3.92 -13.65 -11.83
C GLU A 48 4.93 -12.58 -11.42
N LYS A 49 6.20 -12.98 -11.37
CA LYS A 49 7.28 -12.08 -10.95
C LYS A 49 7.59 -11.07 -12.05
N ILE A 50 7.51 -9.79 -11.71
CA ILE A 50 7.86 -8.67 -12.58
C ILE A 50 9.34 -8.33 -12.40
N ASP A 51 10.03 -8.05 -13.51
CA ASP A 51 11.39 -7.50 -13.50
C ASP A 51 11.37 -6.08 -12.90
N PRO A 52 12.09 -5.81 -11.79
CA PRO A 52 12.12 -4.50 -11.16
C PRO A 52 12.52 -3.35 -12.10
N SER A 53 13.32 -3.62 -13.14
CA SER A 53 13.73 -2.62 -14.14
C SER A 53 12.57 -2.03 -14.94
N ILE A 54 11.48 -2.80 -15.12
CA ILE A 54 10.23 -2.35 -15.78
C ILE A 54 9.48 -1.37 -14.88
N VAL A 55 9.69 -1.47 -13.57
CA VAL A 55 8.99 -0.71 -12.55
C VAL A 55 9.91 0.33 -11.89
N GLN A 56 11.15 0.54 -12.33
CA GLN A 56 12.05 1.53 -11.74
C GLN A 56 11.52 2.95 -11.92
N GLU A 57 11.90 3.85 -11.01
CA GLU A 57 11.52 5.27 -10.96
C GLU A 57 11.81 6.04 -12.27
N SER A 58 12.66 5.51 -13.15
CA SER A 58 13.00 6.06 -14.46
C SER A 58 12.13 5.55 -15.63
N ALA A 59 11.39 4.46 -15.45
CA ALA A 59 10.39 4.01 -16.42
C ALA A 59 9.09 4.75 -16.12
N GLU A 60 8.48 5.31 -17.16
CA GLU A 60 7.34 6.23 -17.08
C GLU A 60 6.32 5.83 -16.00
N ARG A 61 5.93 6.81 -15.18
CA ARG A 61 4.93 6.70 -14.10
C ARG A 61 3.63 5.98 -14.49
N GLY A 62 3.35 5.85 -15.79
CA GLY A 62 2.20 5.14 -16.37
C GLY A 62 2.22 3.61 -16.20
N LEU A 63 3.35 2.97 -15.91
CA LEU A 63 3.43 1.50 -15.74
C LEU A 63 3.15 1.01 -14.31
N HIS A 64 2.93 1.93 -13.36
CA HIS A 64 2.71 1.53 -11.98
C HIS A 64 1.26 1.05 -11.72
N ASN A 65 1.13 -0.17 -11.22
CA ASN A 65 -0.14 -0.76 -10.81
C ASN A 65 -0.16 -0.96 -9.29
N ILE A 66 -1.11 -0.30 -8.61
CA ILE A 66 -1.32 -0.42 -7.16
C ILE A 66 -1.64 -1.86 -6.71
N ARG A 67 -2.15 -2.69 -7.63
CA ARG A 67 -2.46 -4.10 -7.37
C ARG A 67 -1.22 -5.00 -7.37
N ASN A 68 -0.07 -4.52 -7.85
CA ASN A 68 1.17 -5.26 -7.74
C ASN A 68 1.54 -5.47 -6.27
N GLN A 69 2.15 -6.62 -6.00
CA GLN A 69 2.50 -7.09 -4.68
C GLN A 69 3.99 -6.92 -4.47
N LEU A 70 4.38 -6.13 -3.46
CA LEU A 70 5.76 -5.94 -3.05
C LEU A 70 6.05 -6.85 -1.85
N ILE A 71 6.99 -7.78 -2.01
CA ILE A 71 7.35 -8.76 -0.99
C ILE A 71 8.84 -8.67 -0.70
N PHE A 72 9.18 -8.40 0.56
CA PHE A 72 10.57 -8.42 1.02
C PHE A 72 10.93 -9.83 1.48
N LYS A 73 12.04 -10.39 0.96
CA LYS A 73 12.53 -11.72 1.37
C LYS A 73 12.80 -11.81 2.87
N SER A 74 13.21 -10.71 3.49
CA SER A 74 13.46 -10.61 4.92
C SER A 74 12.18 -10.73 5.76
N ASN A 75 11.01 -10.40 5.20
CA ASN A 75 9.71 -10.40 5.87
C ASN A 75 8.59 -10.85 4.90
N PRO A 76 8.58 -12.13 4.48
CA PRO A 76 7.67 -12.62 3.45
C PRO A 76 6.21 -12.72 3.91
N GLN A 77 5.96 -12.56 5.21
CA GLN A 77 4.60 -12.56 5.78
C GLN A 77 3.81 -11.29 5.44
N PHE A 78 4.48 -10.26 4.94
CA PHE A 78 3.85 -8.99 4.54
C PHE A 78 3.81 -8.86 3.03
N ILE A 79 2.68 -8.36 2.55
CA ILE A 79 2.52 -7.92 1.17
C ILE A 79 2.22 -6.43 1.19
N PHE A 80 3.05 -5.65 0.52
CA PHE A 80 2.84 -4.22 0.42
C PHE A 80 2.29 -3.85 -0.95
N HIS A 81 1.33 -2.94 -0.95
CA HIS A 81 0.83 -2.25 -2.13
C HIS A 81 1.24 -0.79 -2.01
N ASP A 82 1.89 -0.22 -3.03
CA ASP A 82 2.34 1.18 -3.01
C ASP A 82 1.45 2.03 -3.94
N SER A 83 1.01 3.22 -3.51
CA SER A 83 0.35 4.15 -4.44
C SER A 83 1.31 4.89 -5.36
N ARG A 84 2.62 4.83 -5.07
CA ARG A 84 3.72 5.55 -5.74
C ARG A 84 3.66 7.07 -5.77
N GLY A 85 2.82 7.67 -4.94
CA GLY A 85 2.85 9.11 -4.73
C GLY A 85 1.69 9.83 -5.38
N PHE A 86 0.87 10.47 -4.55
CA PHE A 86 -0.02 11.55 -5.00
C PHE A 86 0.85 12.77 -5.30
N GLU A 87 1.18 13.05 -6.55
CA GLU A 87 1.95 14.26 -6.88
C GLU A 87 1.08 15.50 -6.93
N SER A 88 -0.15 15.32 -7.42
CA SER A 88 -1.09 16.41 -7.62
C SER A 88 -2.49 16.08 -7.11
N GLY A 89 -2.71 14.87 -6.56
CA GLY A 89 -4.05 14.42 -6.17
C GLY A 89 -4.99 14.43 -7.38
N SER A 90 -4.52 13.98 -8.55
CA SER A 90 -5.38 13.95 -9.73
C SER A 90 -6.60 13.09 -9.43
N GLU A 91 -7.76 13.46 -9.98
CA GLU A 91 -9.00 12.70 -9.75
C GLU A 91 -8.82 11.22 -10.10
N GLU A 92 -8.00 10.92 -11.12
CA GLU A 92 -7.67 9.55 -11.53
C GLU A 92 -6.84 8.80 -10.47
N GLU A 93 -5.82 9.42 -9.87
CA GLU A 93 -5.01 8.81 -8.80
C GLU A 93 -5.87 8.51 -7.57
N ILE A 94 -6.69 9.49 -7.16
CA ILE A 94 -7.62 9.37 -6.05
C ILE A 94 -8.64 8.26 -6.34
N HIS A 95 -9.22 8.24 -7.54
CA HIS A 95 -10.18 7.22 -7.94
C HIS A 95 -9.56 5.82 -7.96
N ARG A 96 -8.34 5.66 -8.47
CA ARG A 96 -7.61 4.39 -8.48
C ARG A 96 -7.38 3.84 -7.08
N VAL A 97 -6.98 4.70 -6.13
CA VAL A 97 -6.79 4.30 -4.72
C VAL A 97 -8.13 3.94 -4.07
N LYS A 98 -9.17 4.76 -4.25
CA LYS A 98 -10.52 4.49 -3.73
C LYS A 98 -11.10 3.17 -4.27
N SER A 99 -10.95 2.92 -5.57
CA SER A 99 -11.35 1.65 -6.22
C SER A 99 -10.58 0.47 -5.64
N PHE A 100 -9.26 0.57 -5.51
CA PHE A 100 -8.45 -0.50 -4.93
C PHE A 100 -8.84 -0.82 -3.49
N ILE A 101 -9.03 0.20 -2.64
CA ILE A 101 -9.44 -0.02 -1.24
C ILE A 101 -10.83 -0.67 -1.19
N THR A 102 -11.76 -0.20 -2.02
CA THR A 102 -13.13 -0.74 -2.07
C THR A 102 -13.11 -2.20 -2.51
N GLU A 103 -12.40 -2.53 -3.60
CA GLU A 103 -12.26 -3.91 -4.07
C GLU A 103 -11.69 -4.82 -2.97
N ARG A 104 -10.59 -4.41 -2.33
CA ARG A 104 -9.96 -5.21 -1.25
C ARG A 104 -10.86 -5.31 -0.02
N ALA A 105 -11.70 -4.32 0.28
CA ALA A 105 -12.65 -4.38 1.40
C ALA A 105 -13.84 -5.30 1.11
N GLU A 106 -14.19 -5.51 -0.17
CA GLU A 106 -15.28 -6.37 -0.62
C GLU A 106 -14.85 -7.83 -0.84
N GLU A 107 -13.55 -8.14 -0.75
CA GLU A 107 -13.04 -9.50 -0.83
C GLU A 107 -13.63 -10.40 0.27
N THR A 108 -13.98 -11.63 -0.10
CA THR A 108 -14.61 -12.59 0.83
C THR A 108 -13.61 -13.32 1.73
N THR A 109 -12.35 -13.37 1.32
CA THR A 109 -11.28 -14.05 2.06
C THR A 109 -10.39 -13.03 2.75
N LEU A 110 -10.08 -13.27 4.03
CA LEU A 110 -9.21 -12.39 4.80
C LEU A 110 -7.82 -12.25 4.14
N ALA A 111 -7.35 -13.29 3.48
CA ALA A 111 -6.07 -13.28 2.78
C ALA A 111 -6.00 -12.24 1.66
N GLU A 112 -7.12 -11.91 1.01
CA GLU A 112 -7.18 -10.91 -0.08
C GLU A 112 -7.60 -9.52 0.39
N GLN A 113 -8.03 -9.37 1.65
CA GLN A 113 -8.39 -8.08 2.22
C GLN A 113 -7.16 -7.23 2.56
N LEU A 114 -7.32 -5.90 2.53
CA LEU A 114 -6.36 -5.00 3.15
C LEU A 114 -6.52 -5.04 4.67
N HIS A 115 -5.40 -5.11 5.38
CA HIS A 115 -5.37 -5.17 6.83
C HIS A 115 -5.00 -3.82 7.43
N ALA A 116 -4.14 -3.06 6.75
CA ALA A 116 -3.79 -1.71 7.14
C ALA A 116 -3.56 -0.79 5.94
N ILE A 117 -3.77 0.50 6.16
CA ILE A 117 -3.30 1.59 5.31
C ILE A 117 -2.27 2.39 6.10
N TRP A 118 -1.09 2.61 5.55
CA TRP A 118 -0.08 3.52 6.10
C TRP A 118 -0.05 4.80 5.29
N TYR A 119 -0.39 5.92 5.92
CA TYR A 119 -0.43 7.21 5.22
C TYR A 119 0.83 8.04 5.51
N CYS A 120 1.74 8.13 4.55
CA CYS A 120 2.98 8.88 4.68
C CYS A 120 2.75 10.38 4.40
N LEU A 121 2.67 11.17 5.47
CA LEU A 121 2.64 12.62 5.41
C LEU A 121 4.06 13.18 5.24
N PRO A 122 4.30 14.15 4.33
CA PRO A 122 5.61 14.78 4.20
C PRO A 122 5.93 15.61 5.45
N THR A 123 7.16 15.47 5.96
CA THR A 123 7.65 16.22 7.13
C THR A 123 8.34 17.54 6.79
N GLU A 124 8.77 17.70 5.53
CA GLU A 124 9.61 18.82 5.08
C GLU A 124 8.79 20.03 4.57
N THR A 125 7.46 20.00 4.70
CA THR A 125 6.60 21.07 4.17
C THR A 125 5.89 21.81 5.30
N SER A 126 5.81 23.15 5.19
CA SER A 126 5.05 24.00 6.12
C SER A 126 3.53 23.78 6.04
N ARG A 127 3.08 23.05 5.01
CA ARG A 127 1.71 22.59 4.81
C ARG A 127 1.74 21.07 4.58
N PRO A 128 1.69 20.26 5.66
CA PRO A 128 1.76 18.80 5.57
C PRO A 128 0.44 18.18 5.09
N LEU A 129 -0.68 18.88 5.29
CA LEU A 129 -2.01 18.50 4.82
C LEU A 129 -2.46 19.43 3.70
N LEU A 130 -2.69 18.85 2.52
CA LEU A 130 -3.30 19.47 1.35
C LEU A 130 -4.76 19.02 1.23
N ALA A 131 -5.53 19.68 0.37
CA ALA A 131 -6.94 19.35 0.14
C ALA A 131 -7.17 17.87 -0.26
N ALA A 132 -6.22 17.26 -1.00
CA ALA A 132 -6.29 15.84 -1.35
C ALA A 132 -6.07 14.91 -0.13
N ASP A 133 -5.27 15.33 0.85
CA ASP A 133 -5.09 14.59 2.11
C ASP A 133 -6.39 14.69 2.93
N GLU A 134 -6.99 15.88 3.03
CA GLU A 134 -8.29 16.11 3.69
C GLU A 134 -9.40 15.28 3.04
N GLU A 135 -9.52 15.31 1.71
CA GLU A 135 -10.51 14.55 0.97
C GLU A 135 -10.41 13.03 1.22
N PHE A 136 -9.18 12.51 1.36
CA PHE A 136 -8.95 11.11 1.66
C PHE A 136 -9.49 10.72 3.05
N PHE A 137 -9.32 11.58 4.05
CA PHE A 137 -9.76 11.31 5.43
C PHE A 137 -11.25 11.61 5.66
N GLU A 138 -11.84 12.57 4.94
CA GLU A 138 -13.25 12.95 5.11
C GLU A 138 -14.23 11.96 4.46
N ASN A 139 -13.86 11.30 3.36
CA ASN A 139 -14.79 10.50 2.56
C ASN A 139 -14.95 9.01 2.99
N ASP A 140 -14.78 8.69 4.28
CA ASP A 140 -15.07 7.37 4.89
C ASP A 140 -14.40 6.12 4.26
N ILE A 141 -13.45 6.29 3.34
CA ILE A 141 -12.71 5.18 2.70
C ILE A 141 -11.92 4.36 3.76
N ALA A 142 -11.51 5.03 4.84
CA ALA A 142 -10.85 4.45 6.00
C ALA A 142 -11.76 3.69 6.97
N ARG A 143 -13.10 3.78 6.83
CA ARG A 143 -14.05 3.28 7.85
C ARG A 143 -14.76 1.97 7.48
N LYS A 144 -14.44 1.35 6.34
CA LYS A 144 -15.06 0.07 5.95
C LYS A 144 -14.26 -1.14 6.48
N GLY A 145 -14.88 -1.91 7.38
CA GLY A 145 -14.41 -3.25 7.78
C GLY A 145 -13.32 -3.27 8.86
N ASN A 146 -12.51 -4.33 8.89
CA ASN A 146 -11.39 -4.54 9.82
C ASN A 146 -10.13 -3.73 9.45
N LEU A 147 -10.29 -2.66 8.67
CA LEU A 147 -9.20 -1.87 8.10
C LEU A 147 -8.67 -0.88 9.14
N PHE A 148 -7.36 -0.96 9.42
CA PHE A 148 -6.68 -0.01 10.30
C PHE A 148 -5.94 1.05 9.47
N VAL A 149 -6.14 2.33 9.75
CA VAL A 149 -5.34 3.40 9.14
C VAL A 149 -4.33 3.91 10.17
N ALA A 150 -3.05 3.87 9.81
CA ALA A 150 -1.89 4.23 10.64
C ALA A 150 -1.08 5.37 10.02
#